data_AF-A0A917ZGR1-F1
#
_entry.id   AF-A0A917ZGR1-F1
#
_cell.length_a   1.000
_cell.length_b   1.000
_cell.length_c   1.000
_cell.angle_alpha   90.00
_cell.angle_beta   90.00
_cell.angle_gamma   90.00
#
_symmetry.space_group_name_H-M   'P 1'
#
loop_
_entity.id
_entity.type
_entity.pdbx_description
1 polymer ?
#
loop_
_entity_poly.entity_id
_entity_poly.type
_entity_poly.pdbx_seq_one_letter_code
_entity_poly.pdbx_strand_id
1 'polypeptide(L)'
;MLGNWDVLGLRATGSIDYSIDGAFVPESQTHVFAQNEPLRGGAIYRLGVLDQALICHSAWALGVGRRLLDELIRYAEARAGRPGQIAGSDAFHADFARAEATFRAAKALVHATWDDTEHTLDSGRTLDVRQETMVRLALNHVTSGRPGSGRILDALRPGAVSRTVQGSPGKGCEYSGREGEEPS
;
A
#
# COMPACT_ATOMS: atom_id res chain seq x y z
N MET A 1 0.83 -26.85 13.68
CA MET A 1 0.71 -25.95 12.50
C MET A 1 -0.31 -26.59 11.56
N LEU A 2 -1.45 -25.94 11.36
CA LEU A 2 -2.63 -26.54 10.70
C LEU A 2 -2.64 -26.36 9.17
N GLY A 3 -1.63 -25.69 8.58
CA GLY A 3 -1.76 -25.13 7.23
C GLY A 3 -2.78 -23.99 7.23
N ASN A 4 -3.25 -23.55 6.04
CA ASN A 4 -4.29 -22.52 5.78
C ASN A 4 -3.84 -21.13 5.22
N TRP A 5 -2.56 -20.92 4.88
CA TRP A 5 -2.07 -19.61 4.38
C TRP A 5 -1.95 -19.54 2.84
N ASP A 6 -3.02 -19.87 2.11
CA ASP A 6 -3.09 -19.65 0.65
C ASP A 6 -3.77 -18.30 0.35
N VAL A 7 -2.94 -17.27 0.16
CA VAL A 7 -3.38 -15.87 0.06
C VAL A 7 -2.76 -15.14 -1.14
N LEU A 8 -3.39 -14.04 -1.56
CA LEU A 8 -2.93 -13.24 -2.71
C LEU A 8 -1.65 -12.44 -2.44
N GLY A 9 -1.41 -12.05 -1.19
CA GLY A 9 -0.28 -11.23 -0.77
C GLY A 9 0.23 -11.67 0.60
N LEU A 10 1.47 -11.29 0.94
CA LEU A 10 2.11 -11.68 2.20
C LEU A 10 2.22 -13.21 2.40
N ARG A 11 2.26 -13.98 1.32
CA ARG A 11 2.40 -15.46 1.36
C ARG A 11 3.60 -15.93 2.17
N ALA A 12 4.72 -15.19 2.08
CA ALA A 12 5.96 -15.53 2.77
C ALA A 12 5.91 -15.33 4.30
N THR A 13 4.89 -14.67 4.85
CA THR A 13 4.75 -14.53 6.32
C THR A 13 4.35 -15.84 6.98
N GLY A 14 3.67 -16.73 6.25
CA GLY A 14 3.23 -18.02 6.77
C GLY A 14 2.37 -17.89 8.03
N SER A 15 1.44 -16.93 8.06
CA SER A 15 0.61 -16.63 9.25
C SER A 15 -0.50 -17.67 9.46
N ILE A 16 -0.11 -18.93 9.58
CA ILE A 16 -1.00 -20.08 9.69
C ILE A 16 -1.63 -20.22 11.08
N ASP A 17 -2.77 -20.90 11.12
CA ASP A 17 -3.42 -21.24 12.37
C ASP A 17 -2.64 -22.33 13.12
N TYR A 18 -2.72 -22.25 14.45
CA TYR A 18 -2.24 -23.28 15.35
C TYR A 18 -3.28 -23.57 16.43
N SER A 19 -3.36 -24.83 16.86
CA SER A 19 -4.17 -25.26 17.99
C SER A 19 -3.27 -25.92 19.04
N ILE A 20 -3.62 -25.73 20.30
CA ILE A 20 -2.96 -26.36 21.45
C ILE A 20 -4.06 -26.87 22.38
N ASP A 21 -3.95 -28.12 22.82
CA ASP A 21 -4.93 -28.76 23.70
C ASP A 21 -4.26 -29.23 24.99
N GLY A 22 -4.92 -28.99 26.12
CA GLY A 22 -4.44 -29.41 27.45
C GLY A 22 -3.10 -28.83 27.90
N ALA A 23 -2.59 -27.76 27.30
CA ALA A 23 -1.31 -27.17 27.70
C ALA A 23 -1.43 -26.30 28.94
N PHE A 24 -0.60 -26.60 29.95
CA PHE A 24 -0.41 -25.75 31.12
C PHE A 24 0.65 -24.67 30.83
N VAL A 25 0.30 -23.40 31.06
CA VAL A 25 1.24 -22.27 30.96
C VAL A 25 1.49 -21.73 32.38
N PRO A 26 2.72 -21.86 32.91
CA PRO A 26 3.07 -21.28 34.20
C PRO A 26 2.89 -19.76 34.21
N GLU A 27 2.54 -19.19 35.37
CA GLU A 27 2.39 -17.73 35.53
C GLU A 27 3.66 -16.96 35.15
N SER A 28 4.85 -17.53 35.37
CA SER A 28 6.13 -16.93 34.97
C SER A 28 6.32 -16.83 33.45
N GLN A 29 5.45 -17.46 32.65
CA GLN A 29 5.42 -17.39 31.19
C GLN A 29 4.20 -16.63 30.66
N THR A 30 3.42 -15.98 31.55
CA THR A 30 2.31 -15.11 31.16
C THR A 30 2.62 -13.65 31.47
N HIS A 31 1.93 -12.74 30.81
CA HIS A 31 1.96 -11.32 31.12
C HIS A 31 0.59 -10.71 30.82
N VAL A 32 0.25 -9.64 31.53
CA VAL A 32 -0.98 -8.89 31.23
C VAL A 32 -0.71 -7.99 30.04
N PHE A 33 -1.52 -8.15 28.98
CA PHE A 33 -1.32 -7.51 27.69
C PHE A 33 -1.30 -5.97 27.73
N ALA A 34 -2.05 -5.37 28.67
CA ALA A 34 -2.13 -3.92 28.83
C ALA A 34 -1.07 -3.33 29.79
N GLN A 35 -0.13 -4.14 30.29
CA GLN A 35 0.92 -3.64 31.17
C GLN A 35 2.03 -2.99 30.34
N ASN A 36 2.32 -1.73 30.66
CA ASN A 36 3.38 -0.95 30.01
C ASN A 36 4.56 -0.66 30.96
N GLU A 37 4.51 -1.14 32.20
CA GLU A 37 5.60 -1.01 33.16
C GLU A 37 6.75 -1.97 32.77
N PRO A 38 7.93 -1.46 32.38
CA PRO A 38 9.04 -2.30 31.97
C PRO A 38 9.75 -2.89 33.19
N LEU A 39 9.86 -4.21 33.26
CA LEU A 39 10.62 -4.87 34.33
C LEU A 39 12.14 -4.88 34.07
N ARG A 40 12.55 -4.70 32.80
CA ARG A 40 13.94 -4.73 32.31
C ARG A 40 14.07 -3.91 31.02
N GLY A 41 15.30 -3.55 30.66
CA GLY A 41 15.63 -2.93 29.37
C GLY A 41 15.70 -1.40 29.38
N GLY A 42 15.68 -0.79 28.19
CA GLY A 42 15.74 0.65 27.97
C GLY A 42 14.39 1.33 27.70
N ALA A 43 14.44 2.59 27.27
CA ALA A 43 13.28 3.46 27.11
C ALA A 43 12.16 2.89 26.20
N ILE A 44 12.54 2.16 25.14
CA ILE A 44 11.62 1.54 24.18
C ILE A 44 10.66 0.52 24.80
N TYR A 45 11.00 -0.06 25.96
CA TYR A 45 10.12 -1.03 26.63
C TYR A 45 8.95 -0.38 27.38
N ARG A 46 8.99 0.94 27.59
CA ARG A 46 7.86 1.71 28.13
C ARG A 46 6.71 1.92 27.12
N LEU A 47 6.92 1.59 25.84
CA LEU A 47 5.86 1.60 24.82
C LEU A 47 4.76 0.56 25.09
N GLY A 48 5.10 -0.52 25.78
CA GLY A 48 4.23 -1.69 25.85
C GLY A 48 4.16 -2.48 24.55
N VAL A 49 3.51 -3.65 24.62
CA VAL A 49 3.46 -4.63 23.53
C VAL A 49 2.69 -4.10 22.31
N LEU A 50 1.64 -3.32 22.55
CA LEU A 50 0.81 -2.75 21.48
C LEU A 50 1.60 -1.77 20.62
N ASP A 51 2.17 -0.73 21.20
CA ASP A 51 2.82 0.32 20.41
C ASP A 51 4.14 -0.16 19.79
N GLN A 52 4.81 -1.16 20.40
CA GLN A 52 5.90 -1.89 19.75
C GLN A 52 5.47 -2.59 18.46
N ALA A 53 4.27 -3.18 18.43
CA ALA A 53 3.74 -3.72 17.17
C ALA A 53 3.47 -2.59 16.18
N LEU A 54 2.91 -1.45 16.62
CA LEU A 54 2.54 -0.34 15.74
C LEU A 54 3.75 0.31 15.04
N ILE A 55 4.89 0.47 15.72
CA ILE A 55 6.12 1.00 15.07
C ILE A 55 6.61 0.05 13.97
N CYS A 56 6.60 -1.26 14.23
CA CYS A 56 7.01 -2.27 13.25
C CYS A 56 6.11 -2.25 12.02
N HIS A 57 4.79 -2.17 12.21
CA HIS A 57 3.83 -2.12 11.11
C HIS A 57 3.90 -0.79 10.34
N SER A 58 4.21 0.32 11.02
CA SER A 58 4.42 1.62 10.38
C SER A 58 5.63 1.58 9.45
N ALA A 59 6.76 1.04 9.92
CA ALA A 59 7.97 0.90 9.13
C ALA A 59 7.74 -0.03 7.92
N TRP A 60 7.07 -1.15 8.12
CA TRP A 60 6.69 -2.07 7.05
C TRP A 60 5.82 -1.38 5.98
N ALA A 61 4.78 -0.66 6.39
CA ALA A 61 3.88 0.04 5.47
C ALA A 61 4.61 1.13 4.65
N LEU A 62 5.53 1.87 5.29
CA LEU A 62 6.38 2.84 4.59
C LEU A 62 7.25 2.20 3.52
N GLY A 63 7.89 1.07 3.85
CA GLY A 63 8.74 0.34 2.90
C GLY A 63 7.96 -0.18 1.69
N VAL A 64 6.81 -0.80 1.93
CA VAL A 64 5.91 -1.29 0.87
C VAL A 64 5.40 -0.14 0.00
N GLY A 65 4.93 0.95 0.62
CA GLY A 65 4.41 2.12 -0.10
C GLY A 65 5.45 2.77 -1.00
N ARG A 66 6.70 2.95 -0.51
CA ARG A 66 7.79 3.47 -1.33
C ARG A 66 8.10 2.54 -2.51
N ARG A 67 8.23 1.24 -2.24
CA ARG A 67 8.53 0.26 -3.28
C ARG A 67 7.46 0.24 -4.37
N LEU A 68 6.19 0.34 -4.00
CA LEU A 68 5.09 0.40 -4.96
C LEU A 68 5.23 1.59 -5.91
N LEU A 69 5.50 2.79 -5.38
CA LEU A 69 5.69 3.99 -6.19
C LEU A 69 6.90 3.87 -7.13
N ASP A 70 7.99 3.26 -6.67
CA ASP A 70 9.18 3.05 -7.50
C ASP A 70 8.91 2.05 -8.63
N GLU A 71 8.14 0.98 -8.38
CA GLU A 71 7.74 0.04 -9.43
C GLU A 71 6.79 0.68 -10.44
N LEU A 72 5.92 1.61 -10.02
CA LEU A 72 5.06 2.36 -10.94
C LEU A 72 5.88 3.23 -11.91
N ILE A 73 6.95 3.86 -11.43
CA ILE A 73 7.88 4.62 -12.27
C ILE A 73 8.52 3.66 -13.30
N ARG A 74 9.12 2.56 -12.84
CA ARG A 74 9.76 1.58 -13.72
C ARG A 74 8.80 1.00 -14.77
N TYR A 75 7.57 0.71 -14.36
CA TYR A 75 6.54 0.20 -15.25
C TYR A 75 6.16 1.22 -16.33
N ALA A 76 6.05 2.50 -15.97
CA ALA A 76 5.79 3.57 -16.93
C ALA A 76 6.97 3.73 -17.91
N GLU A 77 8.21 3.77 -17.42
CA GLU A 77 9.41 3.91 -18.25
C GLU A 77 9.59 2.76 -19.25
N ALA A 78 9.40 1.51 -18.80
CA ALA A 78 9.48 0.32 -19.66
C ALA A 78 8.44 0.34 -20.80
N ARG A 79 7.40 1.16 -20.65
CA ARG A 79 6.36 1.42 -21.64
C ARG A 79 6.39 2.89 -22.08
N ALA A 80 7.57 3.44 -22.38
CA ALA A 80 7.74 4.66 -23.18
C ALA A 80 8.02 4.31 -24.67
N GLY A 81 7.61 5.17 -25.64
CA GLY A 81 7.80 4.99 -27.10
C GLY A 81 6.85 4.08 -27.93
N ARG A 82 5.69 3.64 -27.44
CA ARG A 82 4.69 2.76 -28.10
C ARG A 82 3.36 3.52 -28.28
N PRO A 83 2.59 3.27 -29.35
CA PRO A 83 1.25 3.86 -29.51
C PRO A 83 0.30 3.46 -28.37
N GLY A 84 -0.46 4.40 -27.80
CA GLY A 84 -1.43 4.14 -26.72
C GLY A 84 -0.85 4.10 -25.31
N GLN A 85 0.24 4.82 -25.05
CA GLN A 85 0.98 4.72 -23.80
C GLN A 85 0.44 5.51 -22.61
N ILE A 86 0.65 4.92 -21.43
CA ILE A 86 0.34 5.49 -20.12
C ILE A 86 1.43 6.49 -19.69
N ALA A 87 2.68 6.25 -20.06
CA ALA A 87 3.85 6.99 -19.57
C ALA A 87 3.89 8.48 -19.97
N GLY A 88 3.27 8.82 -21.09
CA GLY A 88 3.14 10.21 -21.58
C GLY A 88 1.76 10.82 -21.34
N SER A 89 0.89 10.19 -20.55
CA SER A 89 -0.45 10.71 -20.28
C SER A 89 -0.45 11.66 -19.09
N ASP A 90 -0.97 12.87 -19.27
CA ASP A 90 -1.16 13.85 -18.19
C ASP A 90 -1.98 13.27 -17.02
N ALA A 91 -2.93 12.39 -17.32
CA ALA A 91 -3.73 11.70 -16.31
C ALA A 91 -2.86 10.83 -15.40
N PHE A 92 -1.91 10.07 -15.98
CA PHE A 92 -0.99 9.24 -15.21
C PHE A 92 -0.06 10.10 -14.35
N HIS A 93 0.50 11.18 -14.89
CA HIS A 93 1.36 12.09 -14.12
C HIS A 93 0.60 12.73 -12.95
N ALA A 94 -0.64 13.17 -13.19
CA ALA A 94 -1.48 13.76 -12.15
C ALA A 94 -1.84 12.74 -11.05
N ASP A 95 -2.19 11.50 -11.43
CA ASP A 95 -2.48 10.43 -10.47
C ASP A 95 -1.24 10.03 -9.67
N PHE A 96 -0.09 9.89 -10.34
CA PHE A 96 1.18 9.57 -9.70
C PHE A 96 1.61 10.67 -8.73
N ALA A 97 1.52 11.94 -9.14
CA ALA A 97 1.85 13.08 -8.28
C ALA A 97 0.98 13.12 -7.01
N ARG A 98 -0.32 12.81 -7.12
CA ARG A 98 -1.22 12.69 -5.96
C ARG A 98 -0.82 11.53 -5.04
N ALA A 99 -0.46 10.38 -5.61
CA ALA A 99 -0.02 9.22 -4.84
C ALA A 99 1.30 9.50 -4.10
N GLU A 100 2.28 10.09 -4.77
CA GLU A 100 3.56 10.51 -4.18
C GLU A 100 3.35 11.55 -3.06
N ALA A 101 2.49 12.56 -3.28
CA ALA A 101 2.17 13.56 -2.27
C ALA A 101 1.50 12.94 -1.03
N THR A 102 0.52 12.05 -1.24
CA THR A 102 -0.15 11.32 -0.15
C THR A 102 0.84 10.48 0.64
N PHE A 103 1.72 9.74 -0.04
CA PHE A 103 2.74 8.92 0.62
C PHE A 103 3.71 9.77 1.43
N ARG A 104 4.18 10.90 0.87
CA ARG A 104 5.09 11.81 1.60
C ARG A 104 4.44 12.42 2.82
N ALA A 105 3.16 12.80 2.75
CA ALA A 105 2.40 13.30 3.89
C ALA A 105 2.27 12.22 4.99
N ALA A 106 1.92 10.99 4.61
CA ALA A 106 1.84 9.88 5.55
C ALA A 106 3.19 9.55 6.19
N LYS A 107 4.27 9.54 5.39
CA LYS A 107 5.63 9.35 5.89
C LYS A 107 6.03 10.43 6.89
N ALA A 108 5.75 11.70 6.58
CA ALA A 108 6.04 12.81 7.48
C ALA A 108 5.28 12.67 8.81
N LEU A 109 3.99 12.28 8.76
CA LEU A 109 3.18 12.04 9.94
C LEU A 109 3.73 10.90 10.81
N VAL A 110 4.13 9.79 10.19
CA VAL A 110 4.73 8.64 10.89
C VAL A 110 6.01 9.05 11.60
N HIS A 111 6.94 9.70 10.89
CA HIS A 111 8.20 10.16 11.51
C HIS A 111 7.94 11.15 12.64
N ALA A 112 7.17 12.21 12.41
CA ALA A 112 6.89 13.21 13.44
C ALA A 112 6.24 12.60 14.69
N THR A 113 5.37 11.61 14.54
CA THR A 113 4.73 10.91 15.66
C THR A 113 5.71 10.06 16.45
N TRP A 114 6.60 9.32 15.77
CA TRP A 114 7.58 8.48 16.44
C TRP A 114 8.73 9.29 17.04
N ASP A 115 9.12 10.41 16.44
CA ASP A 115 10.10 11.34 17.01
C ASP A 115 9.57 11.96 18.32
N ASP A 116 8.30 12.38 18.35
CA ASP A 116 7.63 12.88 19.57
C ASP A 116 7.53 11.80 20.66
N THR A 117 7.22 10.57 20.24
CA THR A 117 7.16 9.40 21.12
C THR A 117 8.53 9.09 21.73
N GLU A 118 9.58 9.02 20.91
CA GLU A 118 10.95 8.80 21.35
C GLU A 118 11.38 9.88 22.34
N HIS A 119 11.11 11.15 22.05
CA HIS A 119 11.43 12.26 22.94
C HIS A 119 10.75 12.13 24.33
N THR A 120 9.46 11.78 24.37
CA THR A 120 8.75 11.51 25.62
C THR A 120 9.42 10.37 26.39
N LEU A 121 9.71 9.25 25.72
CA LEU A 121 10.30 8.09 26.35
C LEU A 121 11.71 8.37 26.86
N ASP A 122 12.56 9.04 26.10
CA ASP A 122 13.93 9.39 26.50
C ASP A 122 13.96 10.33 27.70
N SER A 123 12.94 11.17 27.85
CA SER A 123 12.78 12.03 29.04
C SER A 123 12.34 11.27 30.31
N GLY A 124 12.16 9.95 30.23
CA GLY A 124 11.69 9.10 31.33
C GLY A 124 10.19 9.18 31.59
N ARG A 125 9.43 9.85 30.72
CA ARG A 125 7.97 9.92 30.80
C ARG A 125 7.32 8.75 30.05
N THR A 126 6.03 8.55 30.31
CA THR A 126 5.15 7.67 29.54
C THR A 126 4.36 8.48 28.53
N LEU A 127 3.88 7.82 27.47
CA LEU A 127 3.00 8.46 26.51
C LEU A 127 1.69 8.89 27.18
N ASP A 128 1.15 10.01 26.75
CA ASP A 128 -0.22 10.37 27.06
C ASP A 128 -1.20 9.79 26.01
N VAL A 129 -2.50 9.89 26.31
CA VAL A 129 -3.57 9.41 25.42
C VAL A 129 -3.49 10.03 24.03
N ARG A 130 -3.02 11.28 23.92
CA ARG A 130 -2.92 11.99 22.64
C ARG A 130 -1.81 11.40 21.78
N GLN A 131 -0.66 11.10 22.38
CA GLN A 131 0.48 10.45 21.72
C GLN A 131 0.12 9.03 21.27
N GLU A 132 -0.49 8.22 22.13
CA GLU A 132 -1.00 6.89 21.76
C GLU A 132 -2.00 6.95 20.59
N THR A 133 -2.90 7.94 20.62
CA THR A 133 -3.86 8.17 19.53
C THR A 133 -3.15 8.56 18.24
N MET A 134 -2.10 9.40 18.30
CA MET A 134 -1.31 9.76 17.13
C MET A 134 -0.60 8.58 16.52
N VAL A 135 -0.02 7.70 17.34
CA VAL A 135 0.64 6.47 16.88
C VAL A 135 -0.32 5.63 16.06
N ARG A 136 -1.54 5.40 16.59
CA ARG A 136 -2.60 4.66 15.90
C ARG A 136 -3.06 5.38 14.63
N LEU A 137 -3.24 6.69 14.68
CA LEU A 137 -3.65 7.50 13.53
C LEU A 137 -2.59 7.46 12.41
N ALA A 138 -1.31 7.59 12.76
CA ALA A 138 -0.21 7.58 11.81
C ALA A 138 -0.12 6.23 11.08
N LEU A 139 -0.18 5.11 11.81
CA LEU A 139 -0.23 3.77 11.21
C LEU A 139 -1.45 3.63 10.29
N ASN A 140 -2.63 3.99 10.76
CA ASN A 140 -3.85 3.89 9.97
C ASN A 140 -3.76 4.77 8.72
N HIS A 141 -3.16 5.96 8.79
CA HIS A 141 -3.03 6.85 7.65
C HIS A 141 -2.07 6.30 6.59
N VAL A 142 -0.90 5.78 6.99
CA VAL A 142 0.07 5.21 6.03
C VAL A 142 -0.46 3.92 5.39
N THR A 143 -1.24 3.11 6.11
CA THR A 143 -1.85 1.89 5.58
C THR A 143 -3.12 2.14 4.76
N SER A 144 -3.91 3.15 5.15
CA SER A 144 -5.14 3.54 4.45
C SER A 144 -4.89 4.47 3.27
N GLY A 145 -3.63 4.85 3.02
CA GLY A 145 -3.20 5.67 1.90
C GLY A 145 -3.60 5.03 0.58
N ARG A 146 -4.89 5.17 0.23
CA ARG A 146 -5.46 4.77 -1.03
C ARG A 146 -4.69 5.54 -2.09
N PRO A 147 -3.94 4.88 -2.97
CA PRO A 147 -3.51 5.52 -4.20
C PRO A 147 -4.77 6.05 -4.85
N GLY A 148 -4.82 7.37 -5.08
CA GLY A 148 -5.99 8.04 -5.60
C GLY A 148 -6.49 7.35 -6.87
N SER A 149 -7.78 6.99 -6.87
CA SER A 149 -8.58 6.46 -7.98
C SER A 149 -8.11 5.14 -8.61
N GLY A 150 -9.07 4.23 -8.86
CA GLY A 150 -8.85 2.90 -9.45
C GLY A 150 -8.11 2.85 -10.80
N ARG A 151 -7.70 3.98 -11.39
CA ARG A 151 -7.03 4.06 -12.69
C ARG A 151 -5.59 3.55 -12.67
N ILE A 152 -4.81 3.78 -11.59
CA ILE A 152 -3.43 3.26 -11.51
C ILE A 152 -3.41 1.73 -11.42
N LEU A 153 -4.31 1.15 -10.62
CA LEU A 153 -4.44 -0.31 -10.51
C LEU A 153 -5.07 -0.92 -11.78
N ASP A 154 -6.00 -0.22 -12.44
CA ASP A 154 -6.55 -0.64 -13.73
C ASP A 154 -5.50 -0.61 -14.85
N ALA A 155 -4.55 0.32 -14.81
CA ALA A 155 -3.42 0.40 -15.75
C ALA A 155 -2.41 -0.75 -15.57
N LEU A 156 -2.43 -1.43 -14.43
CA LEU A 156 -1.63 -2.62 -14.11
C LEU A 156 -2.34 -3.93 -14.46
N ARG A 157 -3.62 -3.91 -14.85
CA ARG A 157 -4.33 -5.11 -15.31
C ARG A 157 -3.82 -5.55 -16.70
N PRO A 158 -3.44 -6.83 -16.88
CA PRO A 158 -3.17 -7.37 -18.21
C PRO A 158 -4.40 -7.18 -19.12
N GLY A 159 -4.22 -6.59 -20.30
CA GLY A 159 -5.27 -6.46 -21.32
C GLY A 159 -6.09 -5.15 -21.32
N ALA A 160 -5.81 -4.17 -20.43
CA ALA A 160 -6.55 -2.90 -20.40
C ALA A 160 -6.43 -2.05 -21.69
N VAL A 161 -5.36 -2.24 -22.49
CA VAL A 161 -5.13 -1.50 -23.74
C VAL A 161 -5.99 -2.02 -24.91
N SER A 162 -6.47 -3.26 -24.89
CA SER A 162 -7.25 -3.82 -26.00
C SER A 162 -8.67 -3.26 -26.09
N ARG A 163 -9.20 -2.62 -25.03
CA ARG A 163 -10.60 -2.19 -25.01
C ARG A 163 -10.84 -0.79 -25.57
N THR A 164 -9.79 0.00 -25.81
CA THR A 164 -9.92 1.37 -26.36
C THR A 164 -9.80 1.41 -27.88
N VAL A 165 -9.38 0.32 -28.54
CA VAL A 165 -9.21 0.27 -30.01
C VAL A 165 -10.42 -0.34 -30.73
N GLN A 166 -11.36 -0.98 -30.04
CA GLN A 166 -12.62 -1.47 -30.63
C GLN A 166 -13.78 -0.55 -30.24
N GLY A 167 -13.86 0.61 -30.89
CA GLY A 167 -14.89 1.60 -30.62
C GLY A 167 -15.09 2.61 -31.74
N SER A 168 -15.28 2.17 -32.98
CA SER A 168 -15.99 2.93 -34.02
C SER A 168 -16.40 2.00 -35.17
N PRO A 169 -17.69 1.74 -35.42
CA PRO A 169 -18.13 1.24 -36.72
C PRO A 169 -18.06 2.41 -37.70
N GLY A 170 -16.94 2.49 -38.42
CA GLY A 170 -16.76 3.42 -39.53
C GLY A 170 -17.74 3.07 -40.66
N LYS A 171 -18.55 4.06 -41.03
CA LYS A 171 -19.47 4.03 -42.17
C LYS A 171 -18.72 3.61 -43.43
N GLY A 172 -19.27 2.62 -44.15
CA GLY A 172 -18.79 2.22 -45.47
C GLY A 172 -18.84 3.40 -46.42
N CYS A 173 -17.68 3.74 -46.99
CA CYS A 173 -17.54 4.64 -48.11
C CYS A 173 -16.98 3.79 -49.25
N GLU A 174 -17.87 3.23 -50.06
CA GLU A 174 -17.52 2.66 -51.36
C GLU A 174 -17.60 3.78 -52.40
N TYR A 175 -16.46 4.07 -53.03
CA TYR A 175 -16.42 4.79 -54.30
C TYR A 175 -15.41 4.09 -55.23
N SER A 176 -15.94 3.42 -56.23
CA SER A 176 -15.27 2.88 -57.42
C SER A 176 -16.41 2.34 -58.29
N GLY A 177 -16.68 2.72 -59.52
CA GLY A 177 -16.10 3.63 -60.51
C GLY A 177 -16.95 3.36 -61.75
N ARG A 178 -17.50 4.40 -62.39
CA ARG A 178 -18.32 4.29 -63.61
C ARG A 178 -17.41 4.21 -64.83
N GLU A 179 -17.59 3.20 -65.69
CA GLU A 179 -17.58 3.21 -67.16
C GLU A 179 -18.39 1.94 -67.57
N GLY A 180 -19.41 1.87 -68.43
CA GLY A 180 -19.89 2.70 -69.51
C GLY A 180 -19.97 1.82 -70.77
N GLU A 181 -21.13 1.24 -71.13
CA GLU A 181 -21.53 0.92 -72.52
C GLU A 181 -22.97 0.37 -72.64
N GLU A 182 -23.51 0.50 -73.85
CA GLU A 182 -24.88 0.84 -74.27
C GLU A 182 -25.82 -0.36 -74.60
N PRO A 183 -27.10 -0.11 -75.00
CA PRO A 183 -28.21 -1.06 -74.87
C PRO A 183 -28.59 -1.81 -76.16
N SER A 184 -29.31 -2.92 -75.97
CA SER A 184 -30.34 -3.45 -76.90
C SER A 184 -31.31 -4.34 -76.14
#